data_AF-A0A946S330-F1
#
_entry.id   AF-A0A946S330-F1
#
_cell.length_a   1.000
_cell.length_b   1.000
_cell.length_c   1.000
_cell.angle_alpha   90.00
_cell.angle_beta   90.00
_cell.angle_gamma   90.00
#
_symmetry.space_group_name_H-M   'P 1'
#
loop_
_entity.id
_entity.type
_entity.pdbx_description
1 polymer ?
#
loop_
_entity_poly.entity_id
_entity_poly.type
_entity_poly.pdbx_seq_one_letter_code
_entity_poly.pdbx_strand_id
1 'polypeptide(L)'
;FFSFIYSPVSMVLGLISTISSRKHEYEADAFAGKTTGDPDSMIGALKKLSVTNLSNLTPHPLKVFLEYDHPPVLARIKAIRKLER
;
A
#
# COMPACT_ATOMS: atom_id res chain seq x y z
N PHE A 1 25.72 17.65 11.05
CA PHE A 1 26.67 16.72 11.70
C PHE A 1 25.95 15.48 12.25
N PHE A 2 25.04 15.59 13.23
CA PHE A 2 24.28 14.45 13.78
C PHE A 2 23.36 13.72 12.77
N SER A 3 22.76 14.43 11.82
CA SER A 3 21.86 13.85 10.81
C SER A 3 22.53 12.80 9.90
N PHE A 4 23.84 12.94 9.63
CA PHE A 4 24.59 11.95 8.85
C PHE A 4 24.77 10.61 9.59
N ILE A 5 24.99 10.66 10.91
CA ILE A 5 25.14 9.45 11.74
C ILE A 5 23.77 8.80 11.96
N TYR A 6 22.71 9.60 12.06
CA TYR A 6 21.35 9.09 12.29
C TYR A 6 20.67 8.56 11.02
N SER A 7 21.13 8.98 9.84
CA SER A 7 20.59 8.55 8.53
C SER A 7 20.43 7.02 8.37
N PRO A 8 21.43 6.17 8.66
CA PRO A 8 21.27 4.72 8.56
C PRO A 8 20.27 4.16 9.57
N VAL A 9 20.21 4.72 10.79
CA VAL A 9 19.23 4.33 11.81
C VAL A 9 17.81 4.69 11.37
N SER A 10 17.62 5.90 10.86
CA SER A 10 16.35 6.35 10.28
C SER A 10 15.93 5.50 9.08
N MET A 11 16.86 5.07 8.23
CA MET A 11 16.55 4.18 7.10
C MET A 11 15.99 2.84 7.59
N VAL A 12 16.63 2.21 8.57
CA VAL A 12 16.17 0.92 9.12
C VAL A 12 14.81 1.07 9.81
N LEU A 13 14.63 2.10 10.63
CA LEU A 13 13.34 2.40 11.26
C LEU A 13 12.25 2.70 10.21
N GLY A 14 12.61 3.40 9.15
CA GLY A 14 11.74 3.68 8.00
C GLY A 14 11.24 2.40 7.35
N LEU A 15 12.14 1.46 7.04
CA LEU A 15 11.76 0.17 6.47
C LEU A 15 10.79 -0.62 7.36
N ILE A 16 11.05 -0.66 8.68
CA ILE A 16 10.17 -1.32 9.64
C ILE A 16 8.79 -0.64 9.66
N SER A 17 8.78 0.69 9.68
CA SER A 17 7.55 1.49 9.65
C SER A 17 6.75 1.23 8.37
N THR A 18 7.40 1.23 7.20
CA THR A 18 6.78 0.94 5.91
C THR A 18 6.18 -0.47 5.87
N ILE A 19 6.85 -1.48 6.43
CA ILE A 19 6.30 -2.85 6.51
C ILE A 19 5.04 -2.88 7.39
N SER A 20 5.08 -2.24 8.56
CA SER A 20 3.91 -2.17 9.45
C SER A 20 2.75 -1.40 8.80
N SER A 21 3.05 -0.27 8.15
CA SER A 21 2.07 0.55 7.43
C SER A 21 1.35 -0.26 6.35
N ARG A 22 2.09 -1.03 5.54
CA ARG A 22 1.49 -1.89 4.51
C ARG A 22 0.57 -2.96 5.08
N LYS A 23 0.91 -3.51 6.24
CA LYS A 23 0.03 -4.48 6.93
C LYS A 23 -1.28 -3.81 7.34
N HIS A 24 -1.21 -2.61 7.92
CA HIS A 24 -2.41 -1.85 8.31
C HIS A 24 -3.27 -1.46 7.10
N GLU A 25 -2.66 -1.12 5.96
CA GLU A 25 -3.42 -0.86 4.72
C GLU A 25 -4.24 -2.08 4.28
N TYR A 26 -3.67 -3.29 4.33
CA TYR A 26 -4.41 -4.50 3.99
C TYR A 26 -5.52 -4.82 4.99
N GLU A 27 -5.28 -4.58 6.29
CA GLU A 27 -6.28 -4.77 7.33
C GLU A 27 -7.43 -3.77 7.18
N ALA A 28 -7.12 -2.51 6.86
CA ALA A 28 -8.10 -1.47 6.56
C ALA A 28 -8.91 -1.79 5.31
N ASP A 29 -8.25 -2.24 4.24
CA ASP A 29 -8.94 -2.68 3.00
C ASP A 29 -9.88 -3.85 3.27
N ALA A 30 -9.44 -4.81 4.09
CA ALA A 30 -10.26 -5.96 4.46
C ALA A 30 -11.42 -5.59 5.37
N PHE A 31 -11.21 -4.68 6.32
CA PHE A 31 -12.26 -4.16 7.17
C PHE A 31 -13.30 -3.39 6.35
N ALA A 32 -12.87 -2.52 5.44
CA ALA A 32 -13.75 -1.78 4.55
C ALA A 32 -14.61 -2.71 3.70
N GLY A 33 -13.99 -3.66 2.98
CA GLY A 33 -14.73 -4.61 2.13
C GLY A 33 -15.73 -5.47 2.90
N LYS A 34 -15.39 -5.90 4.13
CA LYS A 34 -16.30 -6.66 5.00
C LYS A 34 -17.45 -5.81 5.55
N THR A 35 -17.19 -4.56 5.87
CA THR A 35 -18.16 -3.67 6.53
C THR A 35 -19.15 -3.08 5.55
N THR A 36 -18.69 -2.69 4.36
CA THR A 36 -19.56 -2.12 3.33
C THR A 36 -20.37 -3.18 2.59
N GLY A 37 -19.88 -4.43 2.57
CA GLY A 37 -20.47 -5.51 1.77
C GLY A 37 -20.40 -5.26 0.26
N ASP A 38 -19.67 -4.23 -0.17
CA ASP A 38 -19.48 -3.83 -1.57
C ASP A 38 -17.98 -3.61 -1.89
N PRO A 39 -17.21 -4.71 -1.96
CA PRO A 39 -15.80 -4.69 -2.37
C PRO A 39 -15.58 -4.21 -3.82
N ASP A 40 -16.54 -4.39 -4.72
CA ASP A 40 -16.45 -3.94 -6.12
C ASP A 40 -16.41 -2.42 -6.26
N SER A 41 -17.24 -1.69 -5.50
CA SER A 41 -17.19 -0.22 -5.46
C SER A 41 -15.86 0.30 -4.95
N MET A 42 -15.26 -0.38 -3.98
CA MET A 42 -13.93 -0.04 -3.45
C MET A 42 -12.83 -0.26 -4.49
N ILE A 43 -12.89 -1.36 -5.24
CA ILE A 43 -12.00 -1.59 -6.39
C ILE A 43 -12.17 -0.50 -7.45
N GLY A 44 -13.42 -0.09 -7.73
CA GLY A 44 -13.74 1.01 -8.63
C GLY A 44 -13.09 2.33 -8.19
N ALA A 45 -13.20 2.67 -6.91
CA ALA A 45 -12.58 3.86 -6.32
C ALA A 45 -11.05 3.83 -6.45
N LEU A 46 -10.41 2.70 -6.14
CA LEU A 46 -8.96 2.52 -6.27
C LEU A 46 -8.48 2.69 -7.72
N LYS A 47 -9.23 2.15 -8.70
CA LYS A 47 -8.94 2.35 -10.13
C LYS A 47 -9.06 3.82 -10.51
N LYS A 48 -10.14 4.50 -10.12
CA LYS A 48 -10.36 5.91 -10.41
C LYS A 48 -9.23 6.77 -9.83
N LEU A 49 -8.86 6.55 -8.58
CA LEU A 49 -7.75 7.24 -7.92
C LEU A 49 -6.42 7.02 -8.64
N SER A 50 -6.16 5.78 -9.09
CA SER A 50 -4.93 5.46 -9.84
C SER A 50 -4.85 6.22 -11.16
N VAL A 51 -5.97 6.32 -11.88
CA VAL A 51 -6.06 7.08 -13.13
C VAL A 51 -5.88 8.58 -12.87
N THR A 52 -6.58 9.13 -11.87
CA THR A 52 -6.49 10.56 -11.53
C THR A 52 -5.09 10.96 -11.11
N ASN A 53 -4.38 10.08 -10.38
CA ASN A 53 -3.02 10.35 -9.91
C ASN A 53 -1.93 9.87 -10.88
N LEU A 54 -2.28 9.40 -12.09
CA LEU A 54 -1.35 8.85 -13.08
C LEU A 54 -0.35 7.85 -12.46
N SER A 55 -0.87 7.01 -11.56
CA SER A 55 -0.03 6.13 -10.75
C SER A 55 0.61 5.04 -11.60
N ASN A 56 1.90 4.76 -11.34
CA ASN A 56 2.56 3.64 -12.01
C ASN A 56 1.95 2.31 -11.53
N LEU A 57 1.31 1.58 -12.45
CA LEU A 57 0.64 0.32 -12.17
C LEU A 57 1.61 -0.88 -12.10
N THR A 58 2.84 -0.73 -12.63
CA THR A 58 3.86 -1.80 -12.68
C THR A 58 5.21 -1.30 -12.14
N PRO A 59 5.27 -0.84 -10.88
CA PRO A 59 6.53 -0.41 -10.29
C PRO A 59 7.46 -1.60 -10.06
N HIS A 60 8.76 -1.38 -10.22
CA HIS A 60 9.77 -2.41 -9.98
C HIS A 60 9.74 -2.86 -8.49
N PRO A 61 9.85 -4.17 -8.19
CA PRO A 61 9.71 -4.68 -6.82
C PRO A 61 10.65 -4.04 -5.80
N LEU A 62 11.90 -3.76 -6.18
CA LEU A 62 12.86 -3.08 -5.30
C LEU A 62 12.45 -1.65 -4.98
N LYS A 63 11.91 -0.92 -5.97
CA LYS A 63 11.43 0.44 -5.76
C LYS A 63 10.23 0.44 -4.81
N VAL A 64 9.33 -0.52 -5.00
CA VAL A 64 8.21 -0.72 -4.08
C VAL A 64 8.76 -0.99 -2.68
N PHE A 65 9.66 -1.96 -2.52
CA PHE A 65 10.19 -2.33 -1.19
C PHE A 65 10.85 -1.16 -0.45
N LEU A 66 11.64 -0.34 -1.15
CA LEU A 66 12.44 0.71 -0.52
C LEU A 66 11.72 2.04 -0.34
N GLU A 67 10.84 2.43 -1.28
CA GLU A 67 10.33 3.80 -1.36
C GLU A 67 8.81 3.93 -1.21
N TYR A 68 8.04 2.86 -1.42
CA TYR A 68 6.59 2.96 -1.40
C TYR A 68 6.05 2.78 0.02
N ASP A 69 5.39 3.80 0.56
CA ASP A 69 4.72 3.68 1.87
C ASP A 69 3.52 2.71 1.84
N HIS A 70 2.89 2.59 0.66
CA HIS A 70 1.70 1.75 0.46
C HIS A 70 1.95 0.61 -0.53
N PRO A 71 1.20 -0.51 -0.41
CA PRO A 71 1.27 -1.57 -1.41
C PRO A 71 0.80 -1.08 -2.78
N PRO A 72 1.32 -1.64 -3.89
CA PRO A 72 0.85 -1.32 -5.23
C PRO A 72 -0.66 -1.56 -5.36
N VAL A 73 -1.35 -0.69 -6.09
CA VAL A 73 -2.82 -0.75 -6.21
C VAL A 73 -3.30 -2.11 -6.74
N LEU A 74 -2.55 -2.72 -7.67
CA LEU A 74 -2.86 -4.06 -8.17
C LEU A 74 -2.81 -5.14 -7.08
N ALA A 75 -1.91 -5.01 -6.10
CA ALA A 75 -1.83 -5.93 -4.96
C ALA A 75 -3.03 -5.77 -4.03
N ARG A 76 -3.44 -4.52 -3.76
CA ARG A 76 -4.65 -4.18 -2.98
C ARG A 76 -5.91 -4.73 -3.61
N ILE A 77 -6.12 -4.49 -4.92
CA ILE A 77 -7.26 -5.02 -5.66
C ILE A 77 -7.31 -6.55 -5.61
N LYS A 78 -6.17 -7.23 -5.76
CA LYS A 78 -6.09 -8.69 -5.63
C LYS A 78 -6.46 -9.18 -4.22
N ALA A 79 -6.02 -8.47 -3.18
CA ALA A 79 -6.36 -8.79 -1.80
C ALA A 79 -7.86 -8.63 -1.54
N ILE A 80 -8.46 -7.54 -2.01
CA ILE A 80 -9.91 -7.28 -1.86
C ILE A 80 -10.74 -8.35 -2.58
N ARG A 81 -10.41 -8.68 -3.84
CA ARG A 81 -11.09 -9.77 -4.57
C ARG A 81 -10.99 -11.14 -3.91
N LYS A 82 -9.96 -11.37 -3.11
CA LYS A 82 -9.81 -12.64 -2.37
C LYS A 82 -10.80 -12.72 -1.19
N LEU A 83 -11.30 -11.59 -0.69
CA LEU A 83 -12.28 -11.54 0.39
C LEU A 83 -13.71 -11.84 -0.09
N GLU A 84 -13.98 -11.70 -1.38
CA GLU A 84 -15.27 -12.02 -2.01
C GLU A 84 -15.50 -13.53 -2.22
N ARG A 85 -14.44 -14.35 -2.12
CA ARG A 85 -14.50 -15.81 -2.21
C ARG A 85 -14.61 -16.44 -0.83
#